data_AF-A0A7Y0S0P5-F1
#
_entry.id   AF-A0A7Y0S0P5-F1
#
_cell.length_a   1.000
_cell.length_b   1.000
_cell.length_c   1.000
_cell.angle_alpha   90.00
_cell.angle_beta   90.00
_cell.angle_gamma   90.00
#
_symmetry.space_group_name_H-M   'P 1'
#
loop_
_entity.id
_entity.type
_entity.pdbx_description
1 polymer ?
#
loop_
_entity_poly.entity_id
_entity_poly.type
_entity_poly.pdbx_seq_one_letter_code
_entity_poly.pdbx_strand_id
1 'polypeptide(L)'
;TKTLLALLLALTPSLTFAHNLSVGKSVPPVNVAAYGEIVLQGEGVAYQPWATQHMQGKVRVIQAIAGRSSSKEMNAPLMSAITAANFPQE
;
A
#
# COMPACT_ATOMS: atom_id res chain seq x y z
N THR A 1 29.87 4.63 -29.42
CA THR A 1 28.45 4.95 -29.13
C THR A 1 27.67 3.77 -28.56
N LYS A 2 27.63 2.59 -29.20
CA LYS A 2 26.89 1.41 -28.70
C LYS A 2 27.28 0.96 -27.27
N THR A 3 28.58 0.94 -26.94
CA THR A 3 29.09 0.53 -25.61
C THR A 3 28.73 1.50 -24.50
N LEU A 4 28.71 2.80 -24.80
CA LEU A 4 28.31 3.87 -23.87
C LEU A 4 26.82 3.80 -23.54
N LEU A 5 25.98 3.51 -24.54
CA LEU A 5 24.56 3.30 -24.35
C LEU A 5 24.28 2.07 -23.49
N ALA A 6 24.97 0.95 -23.75
CA ALA A 6 24.82 -0.26 -22.93
C ALA A 6 25.22 -0.04 -21.46
N LEU A 7 26.30 0.71 -21.21
CA LEU A 7 26.71 1.07 -19.86
C LEU A 7 25.68 1.98 -19.18
N LEU A 8 25.14 2.96 -19.89
CA LEU A 8 24.10 3.84 -19.37
C LEU A 8 22.83 3.07 -18.95
N LEU A 9 22.36 2.14 -19.79
CA LEU A 9 21.19 1.30 -19.47
C LEU A 9 21.43 0.39 -18.27
N ALA A 10 22.63 -0.18 -18.13
CA ALA A 10 22.98 -1.05 -17.00
C ALA A 10 22.97 -0.32 -15.64
N LEU A 11 23.19 1.00 -15.62
CA LEU A 11 23.17 1.82 -14.40
C LEU A 11 21.77 2.38 -14.06
N THR A 12 20.75 2.20 -14.91
CA THR A 12 19.40 2.73 -14.63
C THR A 12 18.65 2.11 -13.44
N PRO A 13 18.80 0.81 -13.09
CA PRO A 13 18.04 0.21 -11.99
C PRO A 13 18.34 0.83 -10.62
N SER A 14 19.57 1.31 -10.40
CA SER A 14 20.00 1.92 -9.14
C SER A 14 19.47 3.33 -8.91
N LEU A 15 18.85 3.95 -9.92
CA LEU A 15 18.22 5.28 -9.81
C LEU A 15 16.78 5.21 -9.28
N THR A 16 16.25 4.01 -9.03
CA THR A 16 14.89 3.83 -8.53
C THR A 16 14.88 3.67 -7.02
N PHE A 17 14.18 4.57 -6.31
CA PHE A 17 13.99 4.44 -4.87
C PHE A 17 12.86 3.46 -4.58
N ALA A 18 13.09 2.53 -3.64
CA ALA A 18 12.12 1.54 -3.22
C ALA A 18 10.87 2.15 -2.52
N HIS A 19 10.98 3.36 -1.96
CA HIS A 19 9.83 4.12 -1.48
C HIS A 19 10.01 5.63 -1.67
N ASN A 20 8.91 6.33 -1.92
CA ASN A 20 8.82 7.79 -1.96
C ASN A 20 8.12 8.36 -0.70
N LEU A 21 8.01 7.56 0.37
CA LEU A 21 7.43 7.97 1.65
C LEU A 21 8.47 8.73 2.49
N SER A 22 8.03 9.79 3.16
CA SER A 22 8.87 10.58 4.09
C SER A 22 8.07 10.94 5.33
N VAL A 23 8.67 10.78 6.50
CA VAL A 23 8.04 11.12 7.79
C VAL A 23 7.68 12.61 7.81
N GLY A 24 6.47 12.93 8.30
CA GLY A 24 5.97 14.30 8.37
C GLY A 24 5.59 14.92 7.02
N LYS A 25 5.65 14.16 5.93
CA LYS A 25 5.12 14.57 4.62
C LYS A 25 3.81 13.84 4.32
N SER A 26 2.99 14.44 3.46
CA SER A 26 1.79 13.77 2.96
C SER A 26 2.18 12.52 2.19
N VAL A 27 1.38 11.47 2.36
CA VAL A 27 1.49 10.27 1.51
C VAL A 27 1.12 10.63 0.07
N PRO A 28 1.74 10.00 -0.94
CA PRO A 28 1.34 10.15 -2.32
C PRO A 28 -0.14 9.78 -2.53
N PRO A 29 -0.84 10.47 -3.45
CA PRO A 29 -2.21 10.11 -3.79
C PRO A 29 -2.24 8.76 -4.49
N VAL A 30 -3.09 7.85 -4.03
CA VAL A 30 -3.36 6.56 -4.70
C VAL A 30 -4.85 6.45 -4.91
N ASN A 31 -5.26 6.02 -6.11
CA ASN A 31 -6.64 5.80 -6.48
C ASN A 31 -6.81 4.42 -7.10
N VAL A 32 -7.81 3.67 -6.62
CA VAL A 32 -8.21 2.36 -7.12
C VAL A 32 -9.64 2.48 -7.62
N ALA A 33 -9.77 2.64 -8.94
CA ALA A 33 -11.05 2.95 -9.56
C ALA A 33 -12.02 1.75 -9.63
N ALA A 34 -11.49 0.53 -9.76
CA ALA A 34 -12.27 -0.70 -9.84
C ALA A 34 -11.79 -1.68 -8.76
N TYR A 35 -12.74 -2.40 -8.14
CA TYR A 35 -12.47 -3.34 -7.05
C TYR A 35 -11.66 -2.73 -5.89
N GLY A 36 -11.95 -1.47 -5.55
CA GLY A 36 -11.27 -0.73 -4.49
C GLY A 36 -11.70 -1.20 -3.10
N GLU A 37 -12.53 -0.40 -2.44
CA GLU A 37 -13.03 -0.72 -1.11
C GLU A 37 -14.16 -1.74 -1.19
N ILE A 38 -14.11 -2.73 -0.31
CA ILE A 38 -15.18 -3.71 -0.13
C ILE A 38 -16.13 -3.17 0.92
N VAL A 39 -17.39 -2.98 0.55
CA VAL A 39 -18.47 -2.57 1.45
C VAL A 39 -19.50 -3.68 1.58
N LEU A 40 -20.09 -3.80 2.76
CA LEU A 40 -21.20 -4.71 3.00
C LEU A 40 -22.49 -4.05 2.49
N GLN A 41 -23.25 -4.76 1.66
CA GLN A 41 -24.53 -4.29 1.13
C GLN A 41 -25.59 -5.38 1.32
N GLY A 42 -26.36 -5.26 2.42
CA GLY A 42 -27.27 -6.30 2.86
C GLY A 42 -26.51 -7.59 3.19
N GLU A 43 -26.93 -8.70 2.57
CA GLU A 43 -26.27 -10.02 2.69
C GLU A 43 -25.08 -10.19 1.72
N GLY A 44 -24.74 -9.16 0.93
CA GLY A 44 -23.72 -9.22 -0.11
C GLY A 44 -22.51 -8.31 0.14
N VAL A 45 -21.51 -8.44 -0.75
CA VAL A 45 -20.37 -7.53 -0.85
C VAL A 45 -20.47 -6.72 -2.13
N ALA A 46 -20.18 -5.43 -2.03
CA ALA A 46 -20.04 -4.54 -3.17
C ALA A 46 -18.66 -3.89 -3.16
N TYR A 47 -18.24 -3.40 -4.32
CA TYR A 47 -16.97 -2.69 -4.49
C TYR A 47 -17.24 -1.23 -4.84
N GLN A 48 -16.49 -0.33 -4.22
CA GLN A 48 -16.51 1.10 -4.57
C GLN A 48 -15.10 1.63 -4.85
N PRO A 49 -14.98 2.72 -5.63
CA PRO A 49 -13.69 3.38 -5.82
C PRO A 49 -13.07 3.78 -4.48
N TRP A 50 -11.76 3.56 -4.34
CA TRP A 50 -11.02 3.89 -3.12
C TRP A 50 -9.87 4.85 -3.43
N ALA A 51 -9.69 5.87 -2.61
CA ALA A 51 -8.55 6.78 -2.70
C ALA A 51 -7.98 7.11 -1.32
N THR A 52 -6.69 7.43 -1.25
CA THR A 52 -6.04 7.82 0.01
C THR A 52 -6.67 9.07 0.64
N GLN A 53 -7.25 9.96 -0.18
CA GLN A 53 -7.99 11.13 0.26
C GLN A 53 -9.27 10.79 1.05
N HIS A 54 -9.86 9.62 0.85
CA HIS A 54 -11.05 9.19 1.60
C HIS A 54 -10.70 8.79 3.05
N MET A 55 -9.41 8.57 3.35
CA MET A 55 -8.95 8.00 4.62
C MET A 55 -8.49 9.04 5.65
N GLN A 56 -8.67 10.34 5.36
CA GLN A 56 -8.21 11.44 6.21
C GLN A 56 -8.94 11.50 7.56
N GLY A 57 -8.32 12.17 8.55
CA GLY A 57 -8.93 12.46 9.85
C GLY A 57 -8.73 11.39 10.93
N LYS A 58 -8.13 10.25 10.59
CA LYS A 58 -7.72 9.21 11.57
C LYS A 58 -6.32 8.70 11.26
N VAL A 59 -5.67 8.13 12.27
CA VAL A 59 -4.42 7.38 12.07
C VAL A 59 -4.77 6.05 11.39
N ARG A 60 -4.07 5.72 10.31
CA ARG A 60 -4.31 4.52 9.50
C ARG A 60 -3.03 3.72 9.31
N VAL A 61 -3.17 2.39 9.25
CA VAL A 61 -2.13 1.48 8.78
C VAL A 61 -2.51 1.04 7.38
N ILE A 62 -1.66 1.32 6.39
CA ILE A 62 -1.87 0.91 5.00
C ILE A 62 -0.88 -0.21 4.68
N GLN A 63 -1.39 -1.35 4.21
CA GLN A 63 -0.58 -2.49 3.81
C GLN A 63 -0.73 -2.75 2.32
N ALA A 64 0.33 -2.50 1.56
CA ALA A 64 0.39 -2.84 0.15
C ALA A 64 1.07 -4.20 -0.02
N ILE A 65 0.26 -5.24 -0.22
CA ILE A 65 0.73 -6.64 -0.28
C ILE A 65 0.33 -7.24 -1.62
N ALA A 66 1.24 -7.97 -2.26
CA ALA A 66 0.90 -8.78 -3.43
C ALA A 66 -0.07 -9.90 -3.03
N GLY A 67 -1.07 -10.21 -3.86
CA GLY A 67 -2.05 -11.27 -3.63
C GLY A 67 -1.48 -12.69 -3.74
N ARG A 68 -0.52 -13.05 -2.86
CA ARG A 68 0.15 -14.35 -2.81
C ARG A 68 0.02 -14.93 -1.40
N SER A 69 -0.15 -16.24 -1.29
CA SER A 69 -0.31 -16.92 0.01
C SER A 69 0.87 -16.68 0.95
N SER A 70 2.11 -16.72 0.44
CA SER A 70 3.32 -16.42 1.22
C SER A 70 3.36 -14.97 1.73
N SER A 71 2.70 -14.04 1.04
CA SER A 71 2.65 -12.64 1.45
C SER A 71 1.67 -12.40 2.59
N LYS A 72 0.66 -13.27 2.77
CA LYS A 72 -0.24 -13.24 3.93
C LYS A 72 0.49 -13.61 5.23
N GLU A 73 1.36 -14.61 5.18
CA GLU A 73 2.14 -15.07 6.34
C GLU A 73 3.06 -13.97 6.88
N MET A 74 3.66 -13.16 5.99
CA MET A 74 4.51 -12.03 6.40
C MET A 74 3.77 -10.94 7.19
N ASN A 75 2.44 -10.83 7.06
CA ASN A 75 1.63 -9.86 7.80
C ASN A 75 1.17 -10.38 9.19
N ALA A 76 1.26 -11.69 9.45
CA ALA A 76 0.75 -12.26 10.70
C ALA A 76 1.35 -11.63 11.98
N PRO A 77 2.66 -11.31 12.05
CA PRO A 77 3.23 -10.64 13.21
C PRO A 77 2.67 -9.23 13.44
N LEU A 78 2.49 -8.45 12.37
CA LEU A 78 1.94 -7.09 12.45
C LEU A 78 0.50 -7.10 12.94
N MET A 79 -0.36 -7.97 12.38
CA MET A 79 -1.75 -8.09 12.82
C MET A 79 -1.86 -8.53 14.29
N SER A 80 -1.00 -9.46 14.71
CA SER A 80 -0.92 -9.89 16.11
C SER A 80 -0.55 -8.72 17.03
N ALA A 81 0.46 -7.93 16.64
CA ALA A 81 0.89 -6.76 17.39
C ALA A 81 -0.20 -5.67 17.48
N ILE A 82 -0.90 -5.39 16.38
CA ILE A 82 -2.02 -4.42 16.35
C ILE A 82 -3.16 -4.88 17.26
N THR A 83 -3.48 -6.18 17.23
CA THR A 83 -4.54 -6.77 18.09
C THR A 83 -4.14 -6.69 19.56
N ALA A 84 -2.89 -7.04 19.89
CA ALA A 84 -2.37 -6.99 21.25
C ALA A 84 -2.25 -5.54 21.80
N ALA A 85 -1.99 -4.56 20.93
CA ALA A 85 -1.91 -3.15 21.30
C ALA A 85 -3.25 -2.56 21.75
N ASN A 86 -4.38 -3.19 21.37
CA ASN A 86 -5.73 -2.81 21.79
C ASN A 86 -6.02 -1.31 21.62
N PHE A 87 -5.78 -0.79 20.41
CA PHE A 87 -6.00 0.62 20.10
C PHE A 87 -7.47 1.03 20.32
N PRO A 88 -7.74 2.30 20.70
CA PRO A 88 -9.11 2.81 20.83
C PRO A 88 -9.93 2.56 19.56
N GLN A 89 -11.19 2.15 19.74
CA GLN A 89 -12.09 1.76 18.63
C GLN A 89 -12.91 2.95 18.07
N GLU A 90 -12.56 4.18 18.45
CA GLU A 90 -13.30 5.40 18.14
C GLU A 90 -13.11 5.92 16.71
#